data_AF-A0A7V9J9D0-F1
#
_entry.id   AF-A0A7V9J9D0-F1
#
_cell.length_a   1.000
_cell.length_b   1.000
_cell.length_c   1.000
_cell.angle_alpha   90.00
_cell.angle_beta   90.00
_cell.angle_gamma   90.00
#
_symmetry.space_group_name_H-M   'P 1'
#
loop_
_entity.id
_entity.type
_entity.pdbx_description
1 polymer ?
#
loop_
_entity_poly.entity_id
_entity_poly.type
_entity_poly.pdbx_seq_one_letter_code
_entity_poly.pdbx_strand_id
1 'polypeptide(L)'
;MPEADKMEIEKVHETLGKAVQLQAESVLTMTLLAGTIRGVGGAGIKQDIRQFVLAELEDTYKLIEKMSALGGTPILSTPAIEVADDTAKALNSLLEHEQKAVAGLHAVIPHSGQEPRSEALEHLLEHVIMRKQQQIDYLWHAADRPDPLE
;
A
#
# COMPACT_ATOMS: atom_id res chain seq x y z
N MET A 1 16.52 -33.04 6.61
CA MET A 1 16.33 -31.57 6.63
C MET A 1 15.08 -31.31 7.44
N PRO A 2 15.04 -30.30 8.32
CA PRO A 2 13.78 -29.92 8.98
C PRO A 2 12.73 -29.62 7.89
N GLU A 3 11.47 -29.98 8.13
CA GLU A 3 10.36 -29.61 7.25
C GLU A 3 10.34 -28.09 7.16
N ALA A 4 10.47 -27.53 5.95
CA ALA A 4 10.31 -26.10 5.74
C ALA A 4 8.90 -25.69 6.21
N ASP A 5 8.81 -24.56 6.93
CA ASP A 5 7.52 -24.04 7.39
C ASP A 5 6.61 -23.83 6.18
N LYS A 6 5.44 -24.47 6.18
CA LYS A 6 4.51 -24.43 5.05
C LYS A 6 3.71 -23.14 5.06
N MET A 7 3.36 -22.65 3.87
CA MET A 7 2.47 -21.51 3.73
C MET A 7 1.12 -21.76 4.39
N GLU A 8 0.66 -20.82 5.22
CA GLU A 8 -0.68 -20.84 5.81
C GLU A 8 -1.68 -20.21 4.83
N ILE A 9 -2.03 -20.95 3.76
CA ILE A 9 -2.80 -20.43 2.60
C ILE A 9 -4.03 -19.61 3.01
N GLU A 10 -4.86 -20.11 3.92
CA GLU A 10 -6.07 -19.41 4.36
C GLU A 10 -5.76 -18.07 5.04
N LYS A 11 -4.73 -18.02 5.88
CA LYS A 11 -4.29 -16.77 6.53
C LYS A 11 -3.65 -15.82 5.53
N VAL A 12 -2.90 -16.35 4.56
CA VAL A 12 -2.37 -15.55 3.45
C VAL A 12 -3.51 -14.92 2.66
N HIS A 13 -4.55 -15.68 2.31
CA HIS A 13 -5.72 -15.13 1.59
C HIS A 13 -6.42 -14.05 2.40
N GLU A 14 -6.62 -14.26 3.70
CA GLU A 14 -7.26 -13.27 4.57
C GLU A 14 -6.43 -11.97 4.68
N THR A 15 -5.14 -12.10 5.00
CA THR A 15 -4.24 -10.97 5.24
C THR A 15 -3.90 -10.23 3.95
N LEU A 16 -3.60 -10.97 2.87
CA LEU A 16 -3.35 -10.38 1.55
C LEU A 16 -4.59 -9.72 0.98
N GLY A 17 -5.78 -10.31 1.20
CA GLY A 17 -7.05 -9.68 0.80
C GLY A 17 -7.25 -8.33 1.47
N LYS A 18 -7.01 -8.24 2.79
CA LYS A 18 -7.05 -6.98 3.55
C LYS A 18 -6.00 -5.97 3.05
N ALA A 19 -4.77 -6.44 2.78
CA ALA A 19 -3.70 -5.58 2.28
C ALA A 19 -4.02 -5.03 0.88
N VAL A 20 -4.55 -5.86 -0.02
CA VAL A 20 -4.99 -5.47 -1.36
C VAL A 20 -6.14 -4.45 -1.29
N GLN A 21 -7.05 -4.59 -0.32
CA GLN A 21 -8.10 -3.60 -0.11
C GLN A 21 -7.53 -2.23 0.30
N LEU A 22 -6.60 -2.19 1.26
CA LEU A 22 -5.90 -0.96 1.65
C LEU A 22 -5.09 -0.38 0.49
N GLN A 23 -4.42 -1.22 -0.29
CA GLN A 23 -3.70 -0.80 -1.50
C GLN A 23 -4.65 -0.12 -2.50
N ALA A 24 -5.79 -0.73 -2.80
CA ALA A 24 -6.77 -0.18 -3.73
C ALA A 24 -7.38 1.13 -3.22
N GLU A 25 -7.69 1.22 -1.92
CA GLU A 25 -8.17 2.45 -1.29
C GLU A 25 -7.15 3.58 -1.37
N SER A 26 -5.86 3.27 -1.23
CA SER A 26 -4.76 4.22 -1.38
C SER A 26 -4.72 4.81 -2.80
N VAL A 27 -4.73 3.94 -3.81
CA VAL A 27 -4.73 4.34 -5.22
C VAL A 27 -5.90 5.27 -5.54
N LEU A 28 -7.10 4.95 -5.05
CA LEU A 28 -8.29 5.78 -5.25
C LEU A 28 -8.20 7.12 -4.50
N THR A 29 -7.72 7.10 -3.25
CA THR A 29 -7.51 8.30 -2.42
C THR A 29 -6.54 9.26 -3.08
N MET A 30 -5.39 8.76 -3.54
CA MET A 30 -4.40 9.56 -4.24
C MET A 30 -4.92 10.09 -5.58
N THR A 31 -5.73 9.30 -6.30
CA THR A 31 -6.35 9.74 -7.55
C THR A 31 -7.27 10.93 -7.31
N LEU A 32 -8.13 10.85 -6.29
CA LEU A 32 -9.00 11.96 -5.90
C LEU A 32 -8.18 13.17 -5.46
N LEU A 33 -7.20 12.98 -4.58
CA LEU A 33 -6.32 14.04 -4.09
C LEU A 33 -5.58 14.76 -5.21
N ALA A 34 -4.95 14.04 -6.15
CA ALA A 34 -4.27 14.66 -7.29
C ALA A 34 -5.24 15.48 -8.17
N GLY A 35 -6.50 15.07 -8.24
CA GLY A 35 -7.57 15.78 -8.95
C GLY A 35 -8.05 17.04 -8.22
N THR A 36 -8.09 17.02 -6.89
CA THR A 36 -8.74 18.04 -6.07
C THR A 36 -7.79 19.01 -5.37
N ILE A 37 -6.50 18.67 -5.22
CA ILE A 37 -5.50 19.49 -4.54
C ILE A 37 -5.33 20.85 -5.23
N ARG A 38 -5.26 21.92 -4.43
CA ARG A 38 -5.22 23.33 -4.88
C ARG A 38 -4.11 24.11 -4.15
N GLY A 39 -3.85 25.31 -4.64
CA GLY A 39 -2.84 26.21 -4.07
C GLY A 39 -1.42 25.94 -4.57
N VAL A 40 -0.51 26.89 -4.29
CA VAL A 40 0.88 26.85 -4.81
C VAL A 40 1.64 25.62 -4.33
N GLY A 41 1.49 25.23 -3.05
CA GLY A 41 2.09 24.00 -2.53
C GLY A 41 1.52 22.73 -3.18
N GLY A 42 0.21 22.71 -3.43
CA GLY A 42 -0.47 21.60 -4.10
C GLY A 42 -0.04 21.40 -5.56
N ALA A 43 0.28 22.48 -6.28
CA ALA A 43 0.75 22.40 -7.66
C ALA A 43 2.09 21.69 -7.80
N GLY A 44 2.98 21.80 -6.80
CA GLY A 44 4.28 21.11 -6.78
C GLY A 44 4.15 19.60 -6.58
N ILE A 45 3.31 19.18 -5.62
CA ILE A 45 3.21 17.78 -5.19
C ILE A 45 2.31 16.93 -6.11
N LYS A 46 1.37 17.58 -6.82
CA LYS A 46 0.40 16.91 -7.68
C LYS A 46 1.02 15.93 -8.69
N GLN A 47 2.18 16.27 -9.26
CA GLN A 47 2.83 15.41 -10.24
C GLN A 47 3.41 14.14 -9.60
N ASP A 48 3.97 14.24 -8.39
CA ASP A 48 4.51 13.10 -7.65
C ASP A 48 3.38 12.16 -7.21
N ILE A 49 2.25 12.70 -6.71
CA ILE A 49 1.08 11.88 -6.38
C ILE A 49 0.59 11.10 -7.60
N ARG A 50 0.58 11.71 -8.80
CA ARG A 50 0.20 10.99 -10.03
C ARG A 50 1.16 9.87 -10.38
N GLN A 51 2.45 10.04 -10.14
CA GLN A 51 3.43 8.98 -10.35
C GLN A 51 3.25 7.84 -9.35
N PHE A 52 2.97 8.16 -8.08
CA PHE A 52 2.62 7.18 -7.06
C PHE A 52 1.40 6.36 -7.45
N VAL A 53 0.32 7.01 -7.90
CA VAL A 53 -0.88 6.32 -8.41
C VAL A 53 -0.54 5.27 -9.48
N LEU A 54 0.30 5.62 -10.45
CA LEU A 54 0.69 4.68 -11.52
C LEU A 54 1.53 3.52 -11.00
N ALA A 55 2.50 3.80 -10.12
CA ALA A 55 3.35 2.77 -9.56
C ALA A 55 2.57 1.81 -8.65
N GLU A 56 1.66 2.36 -7.84
CA GLU A 56 0.82 1.57 -6.94
C GLU A 56 -0.25 0.78 -7.68
N LEU A 57 -0.79 1.28 -8.79
CA LEU A 57 -1.70 0.52 -9.64
C LEU A 57 -1.02 -0.74 -10.17
N GLU A 58 0.23 -0.62 -10.63
CA GLU A 58 1.02 -1.75 -11.09
C GLU A 58 1.32 -2.77 -9.98
N ASP A 59 1.68 -2.29 -8.78
CA ASP A 59 1.89 -3.16 -7.64
C ASP A 59 0.58 -3.84 -7.20
N THR A 60 -0.55 -3.15 -7.29
CA THR A 60 -1.89 -3.71 -7.03
C THR A 60 -2.20 -4.87 -7.97
N TYR A 61 -1.90 -4.73 -9.26
CA TYR A 61 -2.06 -5.84 -10.22
C TYR A 61 -1.24 -7.06 -9.82
N LYS A 62 0.03 -6.87 -9.46
CA LYS A 62 0.90 -7.99 -9.05
C LYS A 62 0.41 -8.68 -7.78
N LEU A 63 -0.08 -7.93 -6.80
CA LEU A 63 -0.64 -8.51 -5.57
C LEU A 63 -1.90 -9.32 -5.86
N ILE A 64 -2.79 -8.81 -6.71
CA ILE A 64 -4.02 -9.50 -7.14
C ILE A 64 -3.69 -10.78 -7.93
N GLU A 65 -2.77 -10.69 -8.89
CA GLU A 65 -2.29 -11.84 -9.66
C GLU A 65 -1.70 -12.90 -8.74
N LYS A 66 -0.87 -12.48 -7.77
CA LYS A 66 -0.27 -13.40 -6.79
C LYS A 66 -1.33 -14.05 -5.91
N MET A 67 -2.31 -13.30 -5.41
CA MET A 67 -3.43 -13.84 -4.64
C MET A 67 -4.22 -14.87 -5.45
N SER A 68 -4.52 -14.56 -6.72
CA SER A 68 -5.22 -15.46 -7.62
C SER A 68 -4.43 -16.73 -7.92
N ALA A 69 -3.11 -16.63 -8.15
CA ALA A 69 -2.22 -17.76 -8.35
C ALA A 69 -2.12 -18.68 -7.12
N LEU A 70 -2.38 -18.15 -5.92
CA LEU A 70 -2.48 -18.92 -4.67
C LEU A 70 -3.88 -19.51 -4.44
N GLY A 71 -4.81 -19.37 -5.40
CA GLY A 71 -6.18 -19.90 -5.33
C GLY A 71 -7.18 -18.98 -4.61
N GLY A 72 -6.78 -17.76 -4.24
CA GLY A 72 -7.66 -16.78 -3.62
C GLY A 72 -8.50 -16.02 -4.65
N THR A 73 -9.59 -15.39 -4.20
CA THR A 73 -10.37 -14.46 -5.02
C THR A 73 -10.30 -13.07 -4.40
N PRO A 74 -9.80 -12.04 -5.12
CA PRO A 74 -9.75 -10.69 -4.61
C PRO A 74 -11.16 -10.12 -4.50
N ILE A 75 -11.56 -9.71 -3.30
CA ILE A 75 -12.82 -9.01 -3.06
C ILE A 75 -12.48 -7.63 -2.53
N LEU A 76 -12.90 -6.61 -3.27
CA LEU A 76 -12.71 -5.21 -2.89
C LEU A 76 -14.04 -4.64 -2.41
N SER A 77 -14.05 -4.10 -1.20
CA SER A 77 -15.14 -3.30 -0.67
C SER A 77 -14.57 -2.00 -0.14
N THR A 78 -14.62 -0.96 -0.95
CA THR A 78 -14.06 0.34 -0.58
C THR A 78 -15.17 1.22 -0.01
N PRO A 79 -15.01 1.83 1.18
CA PRO A 79 -15.95 2.81 1.71
C PRO A 79 -15.96 4.08 0.83
N ALA A 80 -16.85 5.02 1.14
CA ALA A 80 -16.77 6.34 0.53
C ALA A 80 -15.42 6.99 0.87
N ILE A 81 -14.71 7.47 -0.15
CA ILE A 81 -13.42 8.15 0.03
C ILE A 81 -13.68 9.65 -0.01
N GLU A 82 -13.33 10.32 1.08
CA GLU A 82 -13.40 11.76 1.21
C GLU A 82 -11.97 12.33 1.35
N VAL A 83 -11.68 13.38 0.60
CA VAL A 83 -10.38 14.04 0.63
C VAL A 83 -10.57 15.46 1.14
N ALA A 84 -9.77 15.85 2.14
CA ALA A 84 -9.81 17.20 2.67
C ALA A 84 -9.47 18.24 1.60
N ASP A 85 -10.13 19.38 1.71
CA ASP A 85 -9.94 20.58 0.90
C ASP A 85 -8.69 21.38 1.29
N ASP A 86 -8.19 21.19 2.51
CA ASP A 86 -6.89 21.68 2.96
C ASP A 86 -5.77 20.70 2.63
N THR A 87 -4.77 21.18 1.89
CA THR A 87 -3.64 20.35 1.40
C THR A 87 -2.87 19.69 2.54
N ALA A 88 -2.57 20.40 3.63
CA ALA A 88 -1.80 19.84 4.73
C ALA A 88 -2.57 18.71 5.43
N LYS A 89 -3.87 18.93 5.72
CA LYS A 89 -4.73 17.88 6.28
C LYS A 89 -4.84 16.68 5.34
N ALA A 90 -5.00 16.91 4.04
CA ALA A 90 -5.12 15.84 3.06
C ALA A 90 -3.86 14.97 2.98
N LEU A 91 -2.67 15.58 2.99
CA LEU A 91 -1.39 14.86 3.01
C LEU A 91 -1.20 14.07 4.31
N ASN A 92 -1.59 14.64 5.44
CA ASN A 92 -1.54 13.95 6.74
C ASN A 92 -2.45 12.70 6.75
N SER A 93 -3.68 12.83 6.26
CA SER A 93 -4.61 11.71 6.15
C SER A 93 -4.12 10.63 5.18
N LEU A 94 -3.53 11.03 4.04
CA LEU A 94 -2.91 10.09 3.12
C LEU A 94 -1.75 9.34 3.78
N LEU A 95 -0.86 10.04 4.48
CA LEU A 95 0.28 9.43 5.17
C LEU A 95 -0.15 8.38 6.20
N GLU A 96 -1.18 8.65 7.00
CA GLU A 96 -1.75 7.68 7.94
C GLU A 96 -2.35 6.46 7.24
N HIS A 97 -2.98 6.68 6.09
CA HIS A 97 -3.51 5.61 5.26
C HIS A 97 -2.39 4.74 4.67
N GLU A 98 -1.30 5.35 4.17
CA GLU A 98 -0.14 4.64 3.64
C GLU A 98 0.54 3.77 4.70
N GLN A 99 0.69 4.28 5.92
CA GLN A 99 1.25 3.52 7.04
C GLN A 99 0.41 2.28 7.36
N LYS A 100 -0.93 2.39 7.31
CA LYS A 100 -1.82 1.24 7.48
C LYS A 100 -1.67 0.23 6.34
N ALA A 101 -1.53 0.69 5.10
CA ALA A 101 -1.32 -0.19 3.95
C ALA A 101 0.00 -0.98 4.08
N VAL A 102 1.10 -0.32 4.47
CA VAL A 102 2.38 -0.99 4.74
C VAL A 102 2.26 -2.02 5.85
N ALA A 103 1.62 -1.67 6.97
CA ALA A 103 1.39 -2.61 8.06
C ALA A 103 0.55 -3.82 7.61
N GLY A 104 -0.46 -3.60 6.75
CA GLY A 104 -1.27 -4.66 6.16
C GLY A 104 -0.48 -5.60 5.28
N LEU A 105 0.40 -5.07 4.41
CA LEU A 105 1.29 -5.89 3.57
C LEU A 105 2.28 -6.69 4.42
N HIS A 106 2.89 -6.07 5.42
CA HIS A 106 3.84 -6.72 6.31
C HIS A 106 3.18 -7.85 7.13
N ALA A 107 1.90 -7.70 7.51
CA ALA A 107 1.16 -8.72 8.25
C ALA A 107 0.95 -10.03 7.46
N VAL A 108 1.17 -10.05 6.14
CA VAL A 108 1.10 -11.26 5.31
C VAL A 108 2.37 -12.12 5.48
N ILE A 109 3.53 -11.49 5.67
CA ILE A 109 4.85 -12.14 5.66
C ILE A 109 4.94 -13.33 6.64
N PRO A 110 4.50 -13.22 7.91
CA PRO A 110 4.59 -14.33 8.86
C PRO A 110 3.84 -15.61 8.44
N HIS A 111 2.91 -15.51 7.49
CA HIS A 111 2.07 -16.62 7.03
C HIS A 111 2.54 -17.23 5.71
N SER A 112 3.59 -16.67 5.10
CA SER A 112 4.02 -17.06 3.76
C SER A 112 4.69 -18.45 3.74
N GLY A 113 5.43 -18.84 4.80
CA GLY A 113 6.23 -20.07 4.85
C GLY A 113 7.60 -19.94 4.17
N GLN A 114 8.30 -21.07 3.95
CA GLN A 114 9.66 -21.14 3.39
C GLN A 114 9.76 -22.00 2.11
N GLU A 115 8.63 -22.22 1.43
CA GLU A 115 8.62 -22.90 0.13
C GLU A 115 9.07 -21.93 -0.98
N PRO A 116 9.56 -22.38 -2.15
CA PRO A 116 9.95 -21.47 -3.23
C PRO A 116 8.84 -20.51 -3.69
N ARG A 117 7.58 -20.94 -3.62
CA ARG A 117 6.41 -20.08 -3.92
C ARG A 117 6.14 -19.04 -2.82
N SER A 118 6.54 -19.34 -1.60
CA SER A 118 6.49 -18.49 -0.40
C SER A 118 7.52 -17.38 -0.52
N GLU A 119 8.77 -17.72 -0.84
CA GLU A 119 9.83 -16.74 -1.08
C GLU A 119 9.43 -15.75 -2.17
N ALA A 120 8.79 -16.22 -3.25
CA ALA A 120 8.26 -15.36 -4.30
C ALA A 120 7.09 -14.47 -3.86
N LEU A 121 6.34 -14.83 -2.80
CA LEU A 121 5.34 -13.95 -2.20
C LEU A 121 6.02 -12.92 -1.30
N GLU A 122 6.93 -13.34 -0.44
CA GLU A 122 7.67 -12.44 0.46
C GLU A 122 8.44 -11.38 -0.31
N HIS A 123 9.23 -11.77 -1.32
CA HIS A 123 9.98 -10.82 -2.14
C HIS A 123 9.07 -9.82 -2.86
N LEU A 124 7.88 -10.25 -3.31
CA LEU A 124 6.91 -9.32 -3.88
C LEU A 124 6.44 -8.32 -2.82
N LEU A 125 6.06 -8.80 -1.63
CA LEU A 125 5.60 -7.96 -0.53
C LEU A 125 6.68 -6.98 -0.09
N GLU A 126 7.92 -7.43 0.09
CA GLU A 126 9.06 -6.59 0.45
C GLU A 126 9.32 -5.50 -0.59
N HIS A 127 9.23 -5.85 -1.88
CA HIS A 127 9.39 -4.87 -2.96
C HIS A 127 8.30 -3.79 -2.92
N VAL A 128 7.04 -4.18 -2.72
CA VAL A 128 5.92 -3.24 -2.60
C VAL A 128 6.04 -2.38 -1.33
N ILE A 129 6.38 -3.00 -0.20
CA ILE A 129 6.60 -2.31 1.09
C ILE A 129 7.72 -1.28 0.95
N MET A 130 8.85 -1.65 0.36
CA MET A 130 9.97 -0.74 0.15
C MET A 130 9.55 0.48 -0.68
N ARG A 131 8.79 0.28 -1.77
CA ARG A 131 8.30 1.39 -2.60
C ARG A 131 7.33 2.28 -1.83
N LYS A 132 6.39 1.70 -1.09
CA LYS A 132 5.48 2.46 -0.23
C LYS A 132 6.21 3.23 0.86
N GLN A 133 7.25 2.67 1.44
CA GLN A 133 8.06 3.36 2.44
C GLN A 133 8.72 4.62 1.84
N GLN A 134 9.27 4.53 0.62
CA GLN A 134 9.82 5.72 -0.07
C GLN A 134 8.75 6.80 -0.31
N GLN A 135 7.51 6.40 -0.61
CA GLN A 135 6.39 7.33 -0.73
C GLN A 135 5.99 7.94 0.61
N ILE A 136 5.95 7.15 1.69
CA ILE A 136 5.72 7.62 3.05
C ILE A 136 6.77 8.66 3.44
N ASP A 137 8.05 8.40 3.17
CA ASP A 137 9.14 9.31 3.48
C ASP A 137 9.00 10.63 2.71
N TYR A 138 8.64 10.57 1.42
CA TYR A 138 8.33 11.76 0.63
C TYR A 138 7.15 12.55 1.23
N LEU A 139 6.04 11.87 1.53
CA LEU A 139 4.83 12.51 2.07
C LEU A 139 5.08 13.11 3.45
N TRP A 140 5.90 12.46 4.27
CA TRP A 140 6.33 12.96 5.57
C TRP A 140 7.07 14.30 5.43
N HIS A 141 8.05 14.39 4.52
CA HIS A 141 8.72 15.64 4.19
C HIS A 141 7.74 16.70 3.64
N ALA A 142 6.84 16.30 2.75
CA ALA A 142 5.87 17.21 2.12
C ALA A 142 4.81 17.73 3.10
N ALA A 143 4.50 16.97 4.15
CA ALA A 143 3.54 17.34 5.19
C ALA A 143 4.16 18.17 6.33
N ASP A 144 5.47 18.41 6.31
CA ASP A 144 6.22 19.14 7.34
C ASP A 144 5.96 18.59 8.76
N ARG A 145 5.93 17.24 8.88
CA ARG A 145 5.75 16.57 10.18
C ARG A 145 7.05 16.65 11.01
N PRO A 146 6.94 16.64 12.35
CA PRO A 146 8.10 16.52 13.24
C PRO A 146 8.80 15.15 13.06
N ASP A 147 10.09 15.10 13.38
CA ASP A 147 11.01 13.98 13.13
C ASP A 147 10.44 12.65 13.68
N PRO A 148 10.32 11.58 12.87
CA PRO A 148 9.71 10.32 13.30
C PRO A 148 10.52 9.56 14.35
N LEU A 149 11.77 9.99 14.62
CA LEU A 149 12.67 9.37 15.59
C LEU A 149 12.76 10.13 16.93
N GLU A 150 11.95 11.18 17.13
CA GLU A 150 11.80 11.88 18.42
C GLU A 150 10.65 11.35 19.30
#